data_AF-A0A2N7QLS9-F1
#
_entry.id   AF-A0A2N7QLS9-F1
#
_cell.length_a   1.000
_cell.length_b   1.000
_cell.length_c   1.000
_cell.angle_alpha   90.00
_cell.angle_beta   90.00
_cell.angle_gamma   90.00
#
_symmetry.space_group_name_H-M   'P 1'
#
loop_
_entity.id
_entity.type
_entity.pdbx_description
1 polymer ?
#
loop_
_entity_poly.entity_id
_entity_poly.type
_entity_poly.pdbx_seq_one_letter_code
_entity_poly.pdbx_strand_id
1 'polypeptide(L)'
;MRVENIEELKERLQTLFGEPGLVFNDYQNYGVVFDRMGKAKALMLELQQKTGASSWDGEAGHWFYRNDEENWALMLRSVPHSVWCMATITSLHQAHLQRHLDEFQAHNAE
;
A
#
# COMPACT_ATOMS: atom_id res chain seq x y z
N MET A 1 9.68 10.69 -6.35
CA MET A 1 10.86 9.90 -5.90
C MET A 1 10.42 8.45 -5.96
N ARG A 2 11.21 7.60 -6.61
CA ARG A 2 10.89 6.19 -6.73
C ARG A 2 11.23 5.48 -5.41
N VAL A 3 10.32 4.65 -4.91
CA VAL A 3 10.48 3.90 -3.65
C VAL A 3 11.11 2.54 -3.95
N GLU A 4 12.22 2.22 -3.31
CA GLU A 4 12.99 1.00 -3.55
C GLU A 4 13.14 0.11 -2.31
N ASN A 5 12.85 0.64 -1.11
CA ASN A 5 12.91 -0.13 0.13
C ASN A 5 11.85 0.32 1.16
N ILE A 6 11.70 -0.46 2.23
CA ILE A 6 10.67 -0.27 3.26
C ILE A 6 10.80 1.09 3.97
N GLU A 7 12.02 1.56 4.22
CA GLU A 7 12.22 2.83 4.93
C GLU A 7 11.78 4.01 4.07
N GLU A 8 12.12 4.01 2.78
CA GLU A 8 11.61 5.00 1.81
C GLU A 8 10.08 4.96 1.69
N LEU A 9 9.48 3.77 1.75
CA LEU A 9 8.03 3.62 1.75
C LEU A 9 7.40 4.26 3.00
N LYS A 10 7.98 4.00 4.19
CA LYS A 10 7.52 4.58 5.47
C LYS A 10 7.62 6.11 5.44
N GLU A 11 8.74 6.66 5.00
CA GLU A 11 8.93 8.12 4.88
C GLU A 11 7.94 8.76 3.90
N ARG A 12 7.70 8.11 2.74
CA ARG A 12 6.70 8.53 1.76
C ARG A 12 5.31 8.57 2.37
N LEU A 13 4.93 7.54 3.14
CA LEU A 13 3.62 7.46 3.80
C LEU A 13 3.50 8.49 4.92
N GLN A 14 4.49 8.66 5.79
CA GLN A 14 4.48 9.69 6.82
C GLN A 14 4.29 11.09 6.24
N THR A 15 4.97 11.37 5.12
CA THR A 15 4.83 12.63 4.38
C THR A 15 3.43 12.78 3.81
N LEU A 16 2.92 11.76 3.13
CA LEU A 16 1.60 11.78 2.49
C LEU A 16 0.47 11.97 3.51
N PHE A 17 0.54 11.26 4.63
CA PHE A 17 -0.44 11.31 5.70
C PHE A 17 -0.23 12.49 6.67
N GLY A 18 0.87 13.23 6.53
CA GLY A 18 1.21 14.36 7.39
C GLY A 18 1.42 13.97 8.85
N GLU A 19 1.83 12.73 9.11
CA GLU A 19 1.95 12.18 10.47
C GLU A 19 3.32 11.50 10.63
N PRO A 20 4.33 12.22 11.15
CA PRO A 20 5.67 11.65 11.38
C PRO A 20 5.67 10.50 12.40
N GLY A 21 4.67 10.44 13.28
CA GLY A 21 4.53 9.41 14.31
C GLY A 21 3.77 8.17 13.88
N LEU A 22 3.49 8.01 12.58
CA LEU A 22 2.74 6.86 12.07
C LEU A 22 3.49 5.56 12.40
N VAL A 23 2.81 4.63 13.07
CA VAL A 23 3.38 3.34 13.46
C VAL A 23 3.07 2.31 12.39
N PHE A 24 4.11 1.68 11.86
CA PHE A 24 4.01 0.68 10.81
C PHE A 24 4.31 -0.71 11.36
N ASN A 25 3.56 -1.70 10.89
CA ASN A 25 3.93 -3.10 10.95
C ASN A 25 4.47 -3.51 9.59
N ASP A 26 5.70 -4.00 9.55
CA ASP A 26 6.29 -4.47 8.30
C ASP A 26 5.54 -5.73 7.82
N TYR A 27 5.21 -5.75 6.53
CA TYR A 27 4.54 -6.86 5.86
C TYR A 27 5.48 -7.42 4.81
N GLN A 28 6.18 -8.50 5.21
CA GLN A 28 7.28 -9.06 4.42
C GLN A 28 8.33 -7.94 4.13
N ASN A 29 9.23 -8.18 3.17
CA ASN A 29 10.22 -7.18 2.75
C ASN A 29 9.71 -6.28 1.60
N TYR A 30 8.40 -6.17 1.40
CA TYR A 30 7.83 -5.41 0.28
C TYR A 30 6.65 -4.50 0.64
N GLY A 31 6.18 -4.49 1.89
CA GLY A 31 5.08 -3.63 2.28
C GLY A 31 5.03 -3.32 3.77
N VAL A 32 4.07 -2.48 4.12
CA VAL A 32 3.77 -2.10 5.50
C VAL A 32 2.27 -1.99 5.69
N VAL A 33 1.83 -2.20 6.94
CA VAL A 33 0.44 -2.11 7.37
C VAL A 33 0.33 -1.16 8.55
N PHE A 34 -0.73 -0.36 8.57
CA PHE A 34 -1.01 0.58 9.66
C PHE A 34 -2.50 0.92 9.70
N ASP A 35 -2.95 1.51 10.80
CA ASP A 35 -4.35 1.91 11.00
C ASP A 35 -4.49 3.43 11.07
N ARG A 36 -5.62 3.93 10.56
CA ARG A 36 -5.98 5.34 10.66
C ARG A 36 -7.42 5.48 11.12
N MET A 37 -7.62 6.20 12.22
CA MET A 37 -8.97 6.50 12.72
C MET A 37 -9.80 7.24 11.68
N GLY A 38 -11.08 6.90 11.58
CA GLY A 38 -12.03 7.58 10.71
C GLY A 38 -12.68 6.68 9.67
N LYS A 39 -13.09 7.27 8.54
CA LYS A 39 -13.82 6.59 7.46
C LYS A 39 -12.98 6.54 6.20
N ALA A 40 -12.92 5.37 5.55
CA ALA A 40 -12.08 5.17 4.37
C ALA A 40 -12.39 6.15 3.23
N LYS A 41 -13.67 6.49 3.01
CA LYS A 41 -14.06 7.48 2.00
C LYS A 41 -13.52 8.88 2.29
N ALA A 42 -13.55 9.32 3.55
CA ALA A 42 -13.04 10.64 3.92
C ALA A 42 -11.51 10.69 3.78
N LEU A 43 -10.82 9.65 4.25
CA LEU A 43 -9.38 9.52 4.10
C LEU A 43 -8.95 9.48 2.63
N MET A 44 -9.65 8.70 1.79
CA MET A 44 -9.39 8.65 0.36
C MET A 44 -9.49 10.03 -0.29
N LEU A 45 -10.55 10.79 -0.01
CA LEU A 45 -10.73 12.14 -0.55
C LEU A 45 -9.61 13.10 -0.13
N GLU A 46 -9.14 13.01 1.11
CA GLU A 46 -7.99 13.80 1.58
C GLU A 46 -6.72 13.44 0.80
N LEU A 47 -6.45 12.14 0.62
CA LEU A 47 -5.27 11.66 -0.08
C LEU A 47 -5.30 12.00 -1.58
N GLN A 48 -6.49 11.98 -2.21
CA GLN A 48 -6.67 12.39 -3.60
C GLN A 48 -6.25 13.84 -3.86
N GLN A 49 -6.41 14.74 -2.90
CA GLN A 49 -5.96 16.13 -3.04
C GLN A 49 -4.44 16.23 -3.19
N LYS A 50 -3.69 15.25 -2.65
CA LYS A 50 -2.23 15.21 -2.68
C LYS A 50 -1.68 14.33 -3.81
N THR A 51 -2.45 13.36 -4.28
CA THR A 51 -1.98 12.29 -5.19
C THR A 51 -2.69 12.26 -6.55
N GLY A 52 -3.71 13.10 -6.72
CA GLY A 52 -4.54 13.15 -7.93
C GLY A 52 -5.62 12.07 -7.94
N ALA A 53 -6.84 12.44 -8.32
CA ALA A 53 -7.99 11.53 -8.29
C ALA A 53 -7.90 10.36 -9.29
N SER A 54 -7.20 10.54 -10.42
CA SER A 54 -7.04 9.51 -11.46
C SER A 54 -6.20 8.31 -11.05
N SER A 55 -5.40 8.45 -9.98
CA SER A 55 -4.52 7.40 -9.47
C SER A 55 -5.23 6.46 -8.49
N TRP A 56 -6.53 6.66 -8.28
CA TRP A 56 -7.36 5.91 -7.35
C TRP A 56 -8.46 5.14 -8.06
N ASP A 57 -8.73 3.95 -7.55
CA ASP A 57 -9.83 3.07 -7.95
C ASP A 57 -10.49 2.43 -6.71
N GLY A 58 -11.58 1.71 -6.91
CA GLY A 58 -12.29 0.94 -5.90
C GLY A 58 -13.69 1.44 -5.56
N GLU A 59 -14.39 0.68 -4.75
CA GLU A 59 -15.75 0.97 -4.32
C GLU A 59 -16.05 0.41 -2.91
N ALA A 60 -17.20 0.80 -2.36
CA ALA A 60 -17.79 0.20 -1.14
C ALA A 60 -16.86 0.12 0.10
N GLY A 61 -15.95 1.09 0.25
CA GLY A 61 -15.05 1.14 1.42
C GLY A 61 -13.74 0.38 1.26
N HIS A 62 -13.46 -0.09 0.04
CA HIS A 62 -12.16 -0.55 -0.43
C HIS A 62 -11.65 0.44 -1.47
N TRP A 63 -10.53 1.11 -1.20
CA TRP A 63 -9.93 2.06 -2.13
C TRP A 63 -8.50 1.65 -2.42
N PHE A 64 -8.10 1.79 -3.67
CA PHE A 64 -6.79 1.41 -4.15
C PHE A 64 -6.14 2.59 -4.83
N TYR A 65 -4.94 2.93 -4.40
CA TYR A 65 -4.07 3.88 -5.04
C TYR A 65 -2.88 3.15 -5.63
N ARG A 66 -2.45 3.56 -6.83
CA ARG A 66 -1.25 3.02 -7.45
C ARG A 66 -0.50 4.11 -8.21
N ASN A 67 0.82 4.12 -8.05
CA ASN A 67 1.71 4.96 -8.83
C ASN A 67 2.93 4.15 -9.28
N ASP A 68 2.91 3.76 -10.56
CA ASP A 68 3.95 2.92 -11.17
C ASP A 68 5.27 3.68 -11.35
N GLU A 69 5.22 5.00 -11.56
CA GLU A 69 6.42 5.83 -11.68
C GLU A 69 7.17 5.90 -10.34
N GLU A 70 6.42 6.05 -9.25
CA GLU A 70 6.97 6.06 -7.89
C GLU A 70 7.19 4.66 -7.29
N ASN A 71 6.75 3.60 -7.96
CA ASN A 71 6.92 2.20 -7.56
C ASN A 71 6.19 1.78 -6.27
N TRP A 72 5.02 2.34 -5.98
CA TRP A 72 4.26 1.93 -4.81
C TRP A 72 2.74 2.01 -4.99
N ALA A 73 2.04 1.25 -4.16
CA ALA A 73 0.59 1.20 -4.11
C ALA A 73 0.09 1.22 -2.67
N LEU A 74 -1.16 1.64 -2.46
CA LEU A 74 -1.82 1.72 -1.16
C LEU A 74 -3.26 1.24 -1.27
N MET A 75 -3.64 0.35 -0.37
CA MET A 75 -5.01 -0.08 -0.16
C MET A 75 -5.55 0.52 1.13
N LEU A 76 -6.78 1.04 1.07
CA LEU A 76 -7.57 1.44 2.22
C LEU A 76 -8.75 0.48 2.36
N ARG A 77 -8.96 -0.04 3.56
CA ARG A 77 -10.11 -0.88 3.89
C ARG A 77 -10.81 -0.34 5.12
N SER A 78 -12.13 -0.16 5.01
CA SER A 78 -12.95 0.16 6.17
C SER A 78 -12.98 -1.00 7.16
N VAL A 79 -12.67 -0.71 8.42
CA VAL A 79 -12.89 -1.61 9.57
C VAL A 79 -13.69 -0.84 10.64
N PRO A 80 -14.27 -1.48 11.66
CA PRO A 80 -15.00 -0.76 12.70
C PRO A 80 -14.14 0.36 13.32
N HIS A 81 -14.63 1.60 13.23
CA HIS A 81 -14.03 2.83 13.76
C HIS A 81 -12.67 3.26 13.16
N SER A 82 -12.12 2.52 12.21
CA SER A 82 -10.79 2.78 11.64
C SER A 82 -10.72 2.42 10.15
N VAL A 83 -9.62 2.79 9.52
CA VAL A 83 -9.24 2.42 8.17
C VAL A 83 -7.95 1.64 8.27
N TRP A 84 -8.03 0.37 7.90
CA TRP A 84 -6.86 -0.48 7.77
C TRP A 84 -6.17 -0.15 6.45
N CYS A 85 -4.90 0.21 6.52
CA CYS A 85 -4.10 0.66 5.39
C CYS A 85 -2.99 -0.34 5.12
N MET A 86 -2.79 -0.71 3.86
CA MET A 86 -1.69 -1.55 3.43
C MET A 86 -1.00 -0.91 2.24
N ALA A 87 0.29 -0.63 2.37
CA ALA A 87 1.10 -0.09 1.30
C ALA A 87 2.16 -1.10 0.87
N THR A 88 2.48 -1.14 -0.43
CA THR A 88 3.46 -2.06 -0.99
C THR A 88 4.34 -1.37 -2.03
N ILE A 89 5.58 -1.83 -2.11
CA ILE A 89 6.54 -1.50 -3.18
C ILE A 89 6.23 -2.45 -4.34
N THR A 90 5.74 -1.90 -5.46
CA THR A 90 5.08 -2.68 -6.49
C THR A 90 6.02 -3.71 -7.14
N SER A 91 7.25 -3.31 -7.46
CA SER A 91 8.26 -4.21 -8.02
C SER A 91 8.61 -5.38 -7.09
N LEU A 92 8.79 -5.12 -5.79
CA LEU A 92 9.16 -6.14 -4.81
C LEU A 92 8.01 -7.10 -4.53
N HIS A 93 6.78 -6.59 -4.47
CA HIS A 93 5.58 -7.41 -4.35
C HIS A 93 5.43 -8.33 -5.57
N GLN A 94 5.61 -7.82 -6.79
CA GLN A 94 5.59 -8.63 -8.01
C GLN A 94 6.68 -9.71 -8.02
N ALA A 95 7.91 -9.37 -7.62
CA ALA A 95 9.00 -10.34 -7.52
C ALA A 95 8.73 -11.43 -6.47
N HIS A 96 8.02 -11.09 -5.38
CA HIS A 96 7.58 -12.08 -4.40
C HIS A 96 6.53 -13.04 -4.99
N LEU A 97 5.51 -12.52 -5.69
CA LEU A 97 4.50 -13.35 -6.33
C LEU A 97 5.08 -14.28 -7.40
N GLN A 98 6.04 -13.78 -8.20
CA GLN A 98 6.68 -14.60 -9.22
C GLN A 98 7.46 -15.77 -8.61
N ARG A 99 8.25 -15.53 -7.56
CA ARG A 99 8.98 -16.61 -6.86
C ARG A 99 8.04 -17.68 -6.33
N HIS A 100 6.93 -17.28 -5.73
CA HIS A 100 5.93 -18.22 -5.22
C HIS A 100 5.29 -19.04 -6.35
N LEU A 101 5.06 -18.44 -7.52
CA LEU A 101 4.55 -19.16 -8.69
C LEU A 101 5.58 -20.18 -9.21
N ASP A 102 6.84 -19.79 -9.31
CA ASP A 102 7.93 -20.64 -9.78
C ASP A 102 8.12 -21.86 -8.85
N GLU A 103 8.09 -21.63 -7.53
CA GLU A 103 8.17 -22.69 -6.50
C GLU A 103 6.98 -23.66 -6.59
N PHE A 104 5.77 -23.12 -6.77
CA PHE A 104 4.57 -23.95 -6.95
C PHE A 104 4.66 -24.80 -8.22
N GLN A 105 5.16 -24.26 -9.32
CA GLN A 105 5.31 -25.00 -10.57
C GLN A 105 6.38 -26.08 -10.47
N ALA A 106 7.52 -25.78 -9.84
CA ALA A 106 8.60 -26.75 -9.61
C ALA A 106 8.11 -27.96 -8.79
N HIS A 107 7.33 -27.72 -7.73
CA HIS A 107 6.81 -28.79 -6.87
C HIS A 107 5.77 -29.69 -7.57
N ASN A 108 5.01 -29.17 -8.54
CA ASN A 108 4.00 -29.94 -9.27
C ASN A 108 4.54 -30.60 -10.56
N ALA A 109 5.81 -30.37 -10.90
CA ALA A 109 6.48 -30.99 -12.03
C ALA A 109 7.23 -32.28 -11.64
N GLU A 110 7.33 -32.59 -10.34
CA GLU A 110 7.86 -33.82 -9.75
C GLU A 110 6.76 -34.87 -9.51
#